data_AF-A0A3D1XTF4-F1
#
_entry.id   AF-A0A3D1XTF4-F1
#
_cell.length_a   1.000
_cell.length_b   1.000
_cell.length_c   1.000
_cell.angle_alpha   90.00
_cell.angle_beta   90.00
_cell.angle_gamma   90.00
#
_symmetry.space_group_name_H-M   'P 1'
#
loop_
_entity.id
_entity.type
_entity.pdbx_description
1 polymer ?
#
loop_
_entity_poly.entity_id
_entity_poly.type
_entity_poly.pdbx_seq_one_letter_code
_entity_poly.pdbx_strand_id
1 'polypeptide(L)'
;MTKNNFTIHSIPFTLAIFFVFLPVFSFALVNEEGADKFRKSVNSILSNTCLRKNNYGVKIYSLDRGETLYEIRSKQLFIPASNAKVLTTAVALKYLGSNYRFSTEFYTDGILENETLKGNLYIKGSGDPKLVTEQLWLIVNELRNLPIKKIKGNIIADDSFFDNQKRIQTWIKNPGAQAYEAPLGALSFNFNTVKVYVSPGEKVGDRPGIVIEPENEYIKLENNAQTLRPGKLRRLIVNRVDKEDHDLITVSGGINIGQPRAHYFLNITNPTQYALSVFKSYIDLSGITFDGQLQRGKVPDDAMELYIHEGEPLALALRGLNKFSNNFVAEQILKTIGGEHLGLPGSTKKGLRVFTEYMKQLGYEPGQYSIY
;
A
#
# COMPACT_ATOMS: atom_id res chain seq x y z
N MET A 1 -15.73 -68.56 -100.37
CA MET A 1 -17.01 -67.86 -100.04
C MET A 1 -17.21 -67.96 -98.54
N THR A 2 -17.79 -66.92 -97.92
CA THR A 2 -18.11 -66.72 -96.49
C THR A 2 -16.89 -66.55 -95.56
N LYS A 3 -16.83 -65.61 -94.60
CA LYS A 3 -17.65 -64.46 -94.19
C LYS A 3 -16.69 -63.57 -93.37
N ASN A 4 -16.70 -62.25 -93.61
CA ASN A 4 -16.00 -61.25 -92.79
C ASN A 4 -16.58 -61.24 -91.37
N ASN A 5 -15.72 -61.29 -90.34
CA ASN A 5 -16.05 -60.90 -88.97
C ASN A 5 -14.91 -60.01 -88.44
N PHE A 6 -15.17 -58.71 -88.41
CA PHE A 6 -14.32 -57.72 -87.72
C PHE A 6 -14.48 -57.91 -86.20
N THR A 7 -13.37 -58.16 -85.52
CA THR A 7 -13.31 -58.22 -84.05
C THR A 7 -12.84 -56.87 -83.53
N ILE A 8 -13.70 -56.15 -82.82
CA ILE A 8 -13.40 -54.89 -82.13
C ILE A 8 -12.77 -55.24 -80.79
N HIS A 9 -11.51 -54.86 -80.56
CA HIS A 9 -10.88 -54.93 -79.25
C HIS A 9 -11.19 -53.65 -78.46
N SER A 10 -11.95 -53.78 -77.38
CA SER A 10 -12.20 -52.74 -76.40
C SER A 10 -10.99 -52.56 -75.47
N ILE A 11 -10.44 -51.35 -75.43
CA ILE A 11 -9.41 -50.94 -74.46
C ILE A 11 -10.13 -50.59 -73.15
N PRO A 12 -9.82 -51.21 -71.99
CA PRO A 12 -10.45 -50.82 -70.74
C PRO A 12 -9.88 -49.47 -70.28
N PHE A 13 -10.74 -48.46 -70.19
CA PHE A 13 -10.40 -47.16 -69.61
C PHE A 13 -10.66 -47.25 -68.10
N THR A 14 -9.61 -47.44 -67.30
CA THR A 14 -9.71 -47.42 -65.84
C THR A 14 -9.80 -45.96 -65.37
N LEU A 15 -10.99 -45.53 -64.96
CA LEU A 15 -11.21 -44.21 -64.39
C LEU A 15 -10.61 -44.17 -62.96
N ALA A 16 -9.40 -43.63 -62.81
CA ALA A 16 -8.80 -43.41 -61.50
C ALA A 16 -9.48 -42.20 -60.83
N ILE A 17 -10.37 -42.46 -59.86
CA ILE A 17 -10.95 -41.42 -59.00
C ILE A 17 -9.88 -40.96 -58.01
N PHE A 18 -9.28 -39.80 -58.26
CA PHE A 18 -8.44 -39.11 -57.28
C PHE A 18 -9.34 -38.51 -56.19
N PHE A 19 -9.38 -39.14 -55.01
CA PHE A 19 -9.92 -38.51 -53.81
C PHE A 19 -8.96 -37.42 -53.35
N VAL A 20 -9.27 -36.16 -53.66
CA VAL A 20 -8.63 -35.01 -53.02
C VAL A 20 -9.16 -34.93 -51.59
N PHE A 21 -8.40 -35.48 -50.65
CA PHE A 21 -8.63 -35.23 -49.22
C PHE A 21 -8.23 -33.79 -48.92
N LEU A 22 -9.18 -32.86 -48.98
CA LEU A 22 -9.04 -31.56 -48.34
C LEU A 22 -9.02 -31.80 -46.82
N PRO A 23 -8.00 -31.34 -46.08
CA PRO A 23 -8.00 -31.43 -44.63
C PRO A 23 -9.13 -30.54 -44.13
N VAL A 24 -10.23 -31.16 -43.67
CA VAL A 24 -11.26 -30.47 -42.91
C VAL A 24 -10.64 -30.15 -41.57
N PHE A 25 -10.05 -28.95 -41.45
CA PHE A 25 -9.75 -28.38 -40.15
C PHE A 25 -11.09 -28.16 -39.43
N SER A 26 -11.47 -29.16 -38.63
CA SER A 26 -12.54 -29.01 -37.66
C SER A 26 -12.02 -28.03 -36.61
N PHE A 27 -12.24 -26.74 -36.84
CA PHE A 27 -12.27 -25.79 -35.74
C PHE A 27 -13.40 -26.28 -34.85
N ALA A 28 -13.06 -26.88 -33.71
CA ALA A 28 -14.03 -27.11 -32.66
C ALA A 28 -14.71 -25.77 -32.43
N LEU A 29 -15.97 -25.64 -32.85
CA LEU A 29 -16.83 -24.53 -32.48
C LEU A 29 -16.73 -24.45 -30.98
N VAL A 30 -16.01 -23.44 -30.50
CA VAL A 30 -15.93 -23.11 -29.09
C VAL A 30 -17.36 -23.10 -28.60
N ASN A 31 -17.68 -24.01 -27.68
CA ASN A 31 -19.05 -24.43 -27.40
C ASN A 31 -19.92 -23.21 -26.97
N GLU A 32 -20.60 -22.57 -27.93
CA GLU A 32 -21.45 -21.37 -27.74
C GLU A 32 -22.51 -21.65 -26.67
N GLU A 33 -22.95 -22.91 -26.56
CA GLU A 33 -23.89 -23.35 -25.54
C GLU A 33 -23.39 -23.08 -24.11
N GLY A 34 -22.09 -23.24 -23.86
CA GLY A 34 -21.47 -22.97 -22.55
C GLY A 34 -21.40 -21.47 -22.26
N ALA A 35 -21.01 -20.66 -23.24
CA ALA A 35 -20.97 -19.20 -23.11
C ALA A 35 -22.38 -18.62 -22.92
N ASP A 36 -23.38 -19.15 -23.62
CA ASP A 36 -24.77 -18.74 -23.48
C ASP A 36 -25.38 -19.14 -22.13
N LYS A 37 -25.09 -20.37 -21.66
CA LYS A 37 -25.45 -20.79 -20.30
C LYS A 37 -24.83 -19.85 -19.27
N PHE A 38 -23.54 -19.51 -19.41
CA PHE A 38 -22.85 -18.56 -18.54
C PHE A 38 -23.50 -17.17 -18.56
N ARG A 39 -23.78 -16.60 -19.74
CA ARG A 39 -24.46 -15.30 -19.89
C ARG A 39 -25.83 -15.30 -19.21
N LYS A 40 -26.62 -16.38 -19.36
CA LYS A 40 -27.90 -16.55 -18.68
C LYS A 40 -27.75 -16.57 -17.16
N SER A 41 -26.76 -17.28 -16.63
CA SER A 41 -26.46 -17.29 -15.19
C SER A 41 -26.10 -15.90 -14.66
N VAL A 42 -25.24 -15.16 -15.37
CA VAL A 42 -24.89 -13.77 -14.99
C VAL A 42 -26.13 -12.88 -14.99
N ASN A 43 -26.95 -12.94 -16.05
CA ASN A 43 -28.20 -12.16 -16.14
C ASN A 43 -29.17 -12.49 -15.00
N SER A 44 -29.26 -13.75 -14.58
CA SER A 44 -30.09 -14.15 -13.44
C SER A 44 -29.60 -13.51 -12.13
N ILE A 45 -28.29 -13.48 -11.87
CA ILE A 45 -27.72 -12.80 -10.69
C ILE A 45 -28.02 -11.29 -10.74
N LEU A 46 -27.84 -10.67 -11.90
CA LEU A 46 -28.04 -9.24 -12.09
C LEU A 46 -29.52 -8.81 -12.04
N SER A 47 -30.44 -9.75 -12.17
CA SER A 47 -31.89 -9.51 -12.02
C SER A 47 -32.34 -9.31 -10.56
N ASN A 48 -31.43 -9.52 -9.59
CA ASN A 48 -31.71 -9.36 -8.17
C ASN A 48 -32.22 -7.94 -7.83
N THR A 49 -33.24 -7.85 -6.98
CA THR A 49 -33.88 -6.58 -6.61
C THR A 49 -32.92 -5.58 -5.95
N CYS A 50 -31.87 -6.05 -5.28
CA CYS A 50 -30.81 -5.21 -4.72
C CYS A 50 -30.03 -4.42 -5.80
N LEU A 51 -30.04 -4.88 -7.06
CA LEU A 51 -29.31 -4.28 -8.18
C LEU A 51 -30.19 -3.42 -9.09
N ARG A 52 -31.47 -3.21 -8.74
CA ARG A 52 -32.46 -2.46 -9.55
C ARG A 52 -32.03 -1.04 -9.96
N LYS A 53 -31.16 -0.39 -9.18
CA LYS A 53 -30.64 0.94 -9.50
C LYS A 53 -29.70 0.94 -10.71
N ASN A 54 -29.30 -0.22 -11.22
CA ASN A 54 -28.51 -0.35 -12.44
C ASN A 54 -27.19 0.46 -12.43
N ASN A 55 -26.66 0.75 -11.25
CA ASN A 55 -25.42 1.50 -11.06
C ASN A 55 -24.22 0.56 -10.90
N TYR A 56 -23.97 -0.25 -11.94
CA TYR A 56 -22.85 -1.18 -12.00
C TYR A 56 -22.41 -1.39 -13.44
N GLY A 57 -21.12 -1.64 -13.64
CA GLY A 57 -20.55 -2.12 -14.89
C GLY A 57 -19.95 -3.51 -14.69
N VAL A 58 -20.11 -4.39 -15.67
CA VAL A 58 -19.47 -5.71 -15.69
C VAL A 58 -18.76 -5.89 -17.02
N LYS A 59 -17.52 -6.38 -16.97
CA LYS A 59 -16.78 -6.87 -18.13
C LYS A 59 -16.07 -8.15 -17.74
N ILE A 60 -16.37 -9.25 -18.44
CA ILE A 60 -15.76 -10.56 -18.24
C ILE A 60 -15.06 -10.93 -19.53
N TYR A 61 -13.74 -11.04 -19.45
CA TYR A 61 -12.87 -11.29 -20.58
C TYR A 61 -12.13 -12.61 -20.39
N SER A 62 -12.13 -13.45 -21.42
CA SER A 62 -11.37 -14.71 -21.43
C SER A 62 -9.98 -14.45 -21.96
N LEU A 63 -8.96 -14.73 -21.14
CA LEU A 63 -7.57 -14.63 -21.56
C LEU A 63 -7.20 -15.75 -22.55
N ASP A 64 -7.69 -16.97 -22.34
CA ASP A 64 -7.40 -18.13 -23.20
C ASP A 64 -8.01 -17.98 -24.60
N ARG A 65 -9.21 -17.37 -24.71
CA ARG A 65 -9.91 -17.16 -25.98
C ARG A 65 -9.64 -15.80 -26.61
N GLY A 66 -9.12 -14.85 -25.85
CA GLY A 66 -8.93 -13.47 -26.30
C GLY A 66 -10.24 -12.71 -26.58
N GLU A 67 -11.37 -13.10 -25.98
CA GLU A 67 -12.69 -12.53 -26.26
C GLU A 67 -13.45 -12.08 -24.99
N THR A 68 -14.37 -11.12 -25.18
CA THR A 68 -15.32 -10.73 -24.13
C THR A 68 -16.46 -11.75 -24.05
N LEU A 69 -16.60 -12.42 -22.91
CA LEU A 69 -17.67 -13.39 -22.68
C LEU A 69 -18.99 -12.72 -22.28
N TYR A 70 -18.90 -11.64 -21.51
CA TYR A 70 -20.04 -10.87 -21.01
C TYR A 70 -19.64 -9.41 -20.77
N GLU A 71 -20.49 -8.48 -21.18
CA GLU A 71 -20.35 -7.08 -20.77
C GLU A 71 -21.70 -6.37 -20.61
N ILE A 72 -21.77 -5.46 -19.64
CA ILE A 72 -22.86 -4.51 -19.47
C ILE A 72 -22.29 -3.22 -18.91
N ARG A 73 -22.57 -2.08 -19.56
CA ARG A 73 -22.08 -0.74 -19.16
C ARG A 73 -20.57 -0.70 -18.89
N SER A 74 -19.80 -1.54 -19.59
CA SER A 74 -18.35 -1.74 -19.36
C SER A 74 -17.51 -0.50 -19.66
N LYS A 75 -18.03 0.44 -20.47
CA LYS A 75 -17.39 1.70 -20.84
C LYS A 75 -17.82 2.89 -19.98
N GLN A 76 -18.77 2.70 -19.06
CA GLN A 76 -19.23 3.76 -18.16
C GLN A 76 -18.21 3.96 -17.03
N LEU A 77 -17.99 5.20 -16.63
CA LEU A 77 -17.10 5.53 -15.52
C LEU A 77 -17.78 5.28 -14.17
N PHE A 78 -17.04 4.65 -13.25
CA PHE A 78 -17.45 4.40 -11.87
C PHE A 78 -16.31 4.76 -10.93
N ILE A 79 -16.64 5.05 -9.66
CA ILE A 79 -15.63 5.20 -8.61
C ILE A 79 -15.09 3.79 -8.28
N PRO A 80 -13.81 3.49 -8.54
CA PRO A 80 -13.28 2.13 -8.41
C PRO A 80 -13.04 1.72 -6.95
N ALA A 81 -13.11 2.67 -6.01
CA ALA A 81 -12.61 2.49 -4.65
C ALA A 81 -11.19 1.88 -4.67
N SER A 82 -10.90 0.91 -3.81
CA SER A 82 -9.58 0.28 -3.73
C SER A 82 -9.16 -0.52 -4.97
N ASN A 83 -10.04 -0.75 -5.96
CA ASN A 83 -9.62 -1.37 -7.22
C ASN A 83 -8.59 -0.51 -7.97
N ALA A 84 -8.52 0.80 -7.70
CA ALA A 84 -7.46 1.67 -8.21
C ALA A 84 -6.04 1.16 -7.87
N LYS A 85 -5.88 0.48 -6.73
CA LYS A 85 -4.59 -0.05 -6.27
C LYS A 85 -4.01 -1.14 -7.19
N VAL A 86 -4.85 -1.81 -7.97
CA VAL A 86 -4.39 -2.77 -9.00
C VAL A 86 -3.57 -2.04 -10.06
N LEU A 87 -4.04 -0.87 -10.51
CA LEU A 87 -3.30 -0.05 -11.47
C LEU A 87 -2.06 0.57 -10.82
N THR A 88 -2.16 1.10 -9.59
CA THR A 88 -0.99 1.61 -8.86
C THR A 88 0.10 0.53 -8.73
N THR A 89 -0.29 -0.72 -8.46
CA THR A 89 0.62 -1.87 -8.39
C THR A 89 1.29 -2.14 -9.74
N ALA A 90 0.52 -2.12 -10.83
CA ALA A 90 1.06 -2.32 -12.17
C ALA A 90 2.07 -1.22 -12.55
N VAL A 91 1.75 0.05 -12.26
CA VAL A 91 2.67 1.18 -12.47
C VAL A 91 3.93 0.99 -11.62
N ALA A 92 3.79 0.66 -10.33
CA ALA A 92 4.94 0.44 -9.46
C ALA A 92 5.89 -0.65 -9.97
N LEU A 93 5.34 -1.79 -10.41
CA LEU A 93 6.14 -2.88 -10.97
C LEU A 93 6.79 -2.50 -12.30
N LYS A 94 6.12 -1.71 -13.14
CA LYS A 94 6.67 -1.26 -14.43
C LYS A 94 7.85 -0.31 -14.27
N TYR A 95 7.76 0.59 -13.29
CA TYR A 95 8.62 1.77 -13.19
C TYR A 95 9.73 1.59 -12.15
N LEU A 96 9.43 1.02 -10.98
CA LEU A 96 10.42 0.74 -9.93
C LEU A 96 11.01 -0.68 -10.06
N GLY A 97 10.20 -1.65 -10.51
CA GLY A 97 10.58 -3.06 -10.57
C GLY A 97 10.35 -3.79 -9.24
N SER A 98 10.16 -5.12 -9.30
CA SER A 98 9.79 -5.94 -8.12
C SER A 98 10.83 -5.99 -7.01
N ASN A 99 12.10 -5.74 -7.37
CA ASN A 99 13.26 -5.81 -6.47
C ASN A 99 13.67 -4.45 -5.91
N TYR A 100 12.96 -3.36 -6.27
CA TYR A 100 13.19 -2.05 -5.66
C TYR A 100 13.07 -2.16 -4.14
N ARG A 101 13.95 -1.46 -3.43
CA ARG A 101 13.96 -1.39 -1.97
C ARG A 101 14.00 0.08 -1.57
N PHE A 102 13.26 0.39 -0.52
CA PHE A 102 13.30 1.70 0.09
C PHE A 102 14.47 1.72 1.07
N SER A 103 15.22 2.82 1.11
CA SER A 103 16.31 3.04 2.05
C SER A 103 15.87 3.89 3.25
N THR A 104 16.43 3.61 4.42
CA THR A 104 16.50 4.60 5.52
C THR A 104 17.98 4.79 5.85
N GLU A 105 18.49 5.99 5.62
CA GLU A 105 19.92 6.27 5.65
C GLU A 105 20.29 7.08 6.90
N PHE A 106 21.45 6.77 7.49
CA PHE A 106 21.95 7.39 8.71
C PHE A 106 23.28 8.08 8.43
N TYR A 107 23.39 9.36 8.81
CA TYR A 107 24.59 10.16 8.57
C TYR A 107 25.03 10.93 9.82
N THR A 108 26.25 11.48 9.79
CA THR A 108 26.72 12.44 10.78
C THR A 108 27.59 13.53 10.16
N ASP A 109 27.50 14.75 10.70
CA ASP A 109 28.42 15.87 10.45
C ASP A 109 29.53 15.96 11.51
N GLY A 110 29.58 14.99 12.43
CA GLY A 110 30.44 14.99 13.60
C GLY A 110 31.62 14.05 13.50
N ILE A 111 32.42 14.06 14.55
CA ILE A 111 33.53 13.13 14.76
C ILE A 111 33.24 12.21 15.94
N LEU A 112 33.68 10.95 15.82
CA LEU A 112 33.56 9.97 16.89
C LEU A 112 34.82 9.96 17.74
N GLU A 113 34.68 10.30 19.03
CA GLU A 113 35.79 10.30 19.99
C GLU A 113 35.37 9.63 21.30
N ASN A 114 36.13 8.63 21.77
CA ASN A 114 35.87 7.91 23.02
C ASN A 114 34.40 7.46 23.13
N GLU A 115 33.92 6.79 22.09
CA GLU A 115 32.53 6.30 21.95
C GLU A 115 31.43 7.40 21.96
N THR A 116 31.83 8.67 21.86
CA THR A 116 30.92 9.81 21.83
C THR A 116 30.92 10.45 20.45
N LEU A 117 29.76 10.46 19.79
CA LEU A 117 29.55 11.22 18.56
C LEU A 117 29.43 12.71 18.91
N LYS A 118 30.47 13.48 18.59
CA LYS A 118 30.53 14.93 18.72
C LYS A 118 30.01 15.58 17.43
N GLY A 119 28.69 15.56 17.28
CA GLY A 119 27.96 16.14 16.16
C GLY A 119 26.53 15.60 16.15
N ASN A 120 25.82 15.88 15.06
CA ASN A 120 24.44 15.47 14.86
C ASN A 120 24.38 14.07 14.24
N LEU A 121 23.32 13.34 14.57
CA LEU A 121 22.91 12.12 13.86
C LEU A 121 21.74 12.48 12.94
N TYR A 122 21.87 12.20 11.65
CA TYR A 122 20.82 12.42 10.68
C TYR A 122 20.13 11.11 10.32
N ILE A 123 18.82 11.16 10.10
CA ILE A 123 18.00 10.06 9.62
C ILE A 123 17.25 10.53 8.38
N LYS A 124 17.60 9.99 7.22
CA LYS A 124 17.00 10.35 5.95
C LYS A 124 16.05 9.25 5.49
N GLY A 125 14.77 9.58 5.41
CA GLY A 125 13.73 8.65 4.94
C GLY A 125 13.51 8.77 3.44
N SER A 126 13.50 7.64 2.72
CA SER A 126 13.18 7.58 1.28
C SER A 126 11.72 7.16 0.99
N GLY A 127 10.82 7.35 1.95
CA GLY A 127 9.40 7.03 1.78
C GLY A 127 9.04 5.57 2.03
N ASP A 128 9.89 4.80 2.71
CA ASP A 128 9.64 3.39 3.04
C ASP A 128 8.26 3.21 3.71
N PRO A 129 7.28 2.59 3.02
CA PRO A 129 5.95 2.38 3.59
C PRO A 129 5.91 1.24 4.61
N LYS A 130 7.05 0.56 4.83
CA LYS A 130 7.23 -0.66 5.59
C LYS A 130 8.29 -0.53 6.68
N LEU A 131 8.74 0.69 6.99
CA LEU A 131 9.48 0.97 8.22
C LEU A 131 8.54 0.78 9.43
N VAL A 132 8.51 -0.44 9.95
CA VAL A 132 7.72 -0.84 11.11
C VAL A 132 8.61 -1.22 12.29
N THR A 133 7.99 -1.52 13.43
CA THR A 133 8.67 -1.89 14.69
C THR A 133 9.83 -2.86 14.52
N GLU A 134 9.63 -3.92 13.75
CA GLU A 134 10.64 -4.95 13.52
C GLU A 134 11.86 -4.39 12.78
N GLN A 135 11.66 -3.59 11.73
CA GLN A 135 12.75 -2.94 10.98
C GLN A 135 13.49 -1.93 11.85
N LEU A 136 12.78 -1.13 12.64
CA LEU A 136 13.41 -0.16 13.53
C LEU A 136 14.27 -0.85 14.60
N TRP A 137 13.82 -1.99 15.13
CA TRP A 137 14.62 -2.78 16.06
C TRP A 137 15.92 -3.29 15.41
N LEU A 138 15.85 -3.78 14.16
CA LEU A 138 17.03 -4.19 13.39
C LEU A 138 17.98 -3.01 13.14
N ILE A 139 17.45 -1.86 12.72
CA ILE A 139 18.21 -0.64 12.50
C ILE A 139 18.97 -0.24 13.76
N VAL A 140 18.28 -0.15 14.90
CA VAL A 140 18.93 0.25 16.16
C VAL A 140 19.95 -0.79 16.61
N ASN A 141 19.72 -2.08 16.36
CA ASN A 141 20.72 -3.11 16.63
C ASN A 141 21.99 -2.93 15.77
N GLU A 142 21.86 -2.55 14.50
CA GLU A 142 23.01 -2.22 13.65
C GLU A 142 23.74 -0.96 14.13
N LEU A 143 23.01 0.08 14.50
CA LEU A 143 23.62 1.29 15.08
C LEU A 143 24.36 1.00 16.39
N ARG A 144 23.88 0.04 17.19
CA ARG A 144 24.57 -0.41 18.42
C ARG A 144 25.88 -1.15 18.15
N ASN A 145 26.06 -1.69 16.94
CA ASN A 145 27.31 -2.33 16.52
C ASN A 145 28.37 -1.29 16.10
N LEU A 146 27.97 -0.03 15.91
CA LEU A 146 28.91 1.08 15.78
C LEU A 146 29.51 1.41 17.14
N PRO A 147 30.74 1.95 17.22
CA PRO A 147 31.35 2.37 18.46
C PRO A 147 30.75 3.68 19.01
N ILE A 148 29.42 3.83 18.98
CA ILE A 148 28.67 5.00 19.45
C ILE A 148 27.87 4.60 20.70
N LYS A 149 28.20 5.20 21.84
CA LYS A 149 27.46 5.07 23.11
C LYS A 149 26.75 6.36 23.52
N LYS A 150 27.16 7.48 22.93
CA LYS A 150 26.60 8.79 23.23
C LYS A 150 26.57 9.68 22.00
N ILE A 151 25.46 10.40 21.82
CA ILE A 151 25.29 11.44 20.80
C ILE A 151 25.17 12.78 21.50
N LYS A 152 26.12 13.68 21.27
CA LYS A 152 26.13 15.03 21.89
C LYS A 152 25.32 16.07 21.13
N GLY A 153 25.23 15.95 19.81
CA GLY A 153 24.43 16.85 18.98
C GLY A 153 22.96 16.44 18.93
N ASN A 154 22.25 16.95 17.93
CA ASN A 154 20.84 16.69 17.69
C ASN A 154 20.63 15.39 16.90
N ILE A 155 19.41 14.84 16.97
CA ILE A 155 18.94 13.83 16.01
C ILE A 155 18.02 14.55 15.04
N ILE A 156 18.38 14.51 13.76
CA ILE A 156 17.78 15.35 12.71
C ILE A 156 17.15 14.45 11.65
N ALA A 157 15.85 14.57 11.44
CA ALA A 157 15.18 13.89 10.34
C ALA A 157 15.22 14.70 9.05
N ASP A 158 15.70 14.07 7.99
CA ASP A 158 15.57 14.52 6.61
C ASP A 158 14.39 13.78 5.95
N ASP A 159 13.28 14.51 5.76
CA ASP A 159 12.10 14.05 5.04
C ASP A 159 11.96 14.69 3.65
N SER A 160 13.05 15.24 3.10
CA SER A 160 13.06 15.97 1.82
C SER A 160 12.85 15.10 0.58
N PHE A 161 12.82 13.76 0.73
CA PHE A 161 12.51 12.85 -0.36
C PHE A 161 11.09 13.06 -0.92
N PHE A 162 10.14 13.49 -0.08
CA PHE A 162 8.79 13.87 -0.51
C PHE A 162 8.53 15.36 -0.34
N ASP A 163 7.50 15.83 -1.05
CA ASP A 163 6.95 17.15 -0.81
C ASP A 163 6.24 17.23 0.56
N ASN A 164 5.99 18.46 1.02
CA ASN A 164 5.33 18.70 2.30
C ASN A 164 3.81 18.43 2.28
N GLN A 165 3.26 17.89 1.19
CA GLN A 165 1.83 17.59 1.06
C GLN A 165 1.51 16.27 1.75
N LYS A 166 1.11 16.33 3.01
CA LYS A 166 0.84 15.12 3.82
C LYS A 166 -0.49 14.43 3.49
N ARG A 167 -1.33 15.02 2.63
CA ARG A 167 -2.64 14.47 2.25
C ARG A 167 -2.90 14.72 0.77
N ILE A 168 -3.71 13.87 0.15
CA ILE A 168 -4.19 14.10 -1.21
C ILE A 168 -5.27 15.17 -1.19
N GLN A 169 -5.28 16.04 -2.19
CA GLN A 169 -6.23 17.15 -2.31
C GLN A 169 -7.70 16.71 -2.31
N THR A 170 -7.98 15.51 -2.85
CA THR A 170 -9.33 14.94 -2.95
C THR A 170 -9.80 14.26 -1.68
N TRP A 171 -8.93 14.08 -0.68
CA TRP A 171 -9.32 13.51 0.61
C TRP A 171 -10.16 14.50 1.42
N ILE A 172 -10.97 13.97 2.34
CA ILE A 172 -11.75 14.77 3.27
C ILE A 172 -10.79 15.70 4.03
N LYS A 173 -11.09 17.01 4.04
CA LYS A 173 -10.22 18.04 4.63
C LYS A 173 -9.97 17.83 6.12
N ASN A 174 -11.02 17.44 6.85
CA ASN A 174 -10.99 17.18 8.29
C ASN A 174 -11.36 15.71 8.53
N PRO A 175 -10.43 14.78 8.23
CA PRO A 175 -10.63 13.36 8.48
C PRO A 175 -10.79 13.08 9.98
N GLY A 176 -11.29 11.90 10.31
CA GLY A 176 -11.16 11.43 11.68
C GLY A 176 -9.78 10.83 11.94
N ALA A 177 -9.65 10.14 13.07
CA ALA A 177 -8.41 9.47 13.45
C ALA A 177 -8.23 8.10 12.79
N GLN A 178 -9.01 7.74 11.76
CA GLN A 178 -8.95 6.42 11.15
C GLN A 178 -7.61 6.17 10.46
N ALA A 179 -7.05 4.98 10.68
CA ALA A 179 -5.77 4.55 10.12
C ALA A 179 -5.70 4.65 8.58
N TYR A 180 -6.80 4.40 7.86
CA TYR A 180 -6.83 4.49 6.40
C TYR A 180 -6.74 5.92 5.85
N GLU A 181 -6.78 6.93 6.73
CA GLU A 181 -6.61 8.35 6.43
C GLU A 181 -5.24 8.87 6.91
N ALA A 182 -4.28 7.99 7.16
CA ALA A 182 -2.96 8.36 7.68
C ALA A 182 -2.24 9.38 6.79
N PRO A 183 -1.75 10.50 7.37
CA PRO A 183 -0.89 11.44 6.66
C PRO A 183 0.35 10.77 6.06
N LEU A 184 0.81 11.28 4.93
CA LEU A 184 1.98 10.81 4.18
C LEU A 184 3.25 11.52 4.63
N GLY A 185 4.40 10.86 4.52
CA GLY A 185 5.69 11.45 4.88
C GLY A 185 6.86 10.55 4.48
N ALA A 186 7.96 11.15 4.05
CA ALA A 186 9.14 10.41 3.59
C ALA A 186 9.81 9.60 4.71
N LEU A 187 9.76 10.11 5.94
CA LEU A 187 10.08 9.37 7.14
C LEU A 187 8.80 9.15 7.93
N SER A 188 8.26 7.94 7.83
CA SER A 188 7.04 7.50 8.51
C SER A 188 7.28 6.15 9.16
N PHE A 189 6.61 5.92 10.29
CA PHE A 189 6.77 4.69 11.07
C PHE A 189 5.41 4.01 11.29
N ASN A 190 5.36 2.68 11.23
CA ASN A 190 4.13 1.88 11.44
C ASN A 190 2.92 2.37 10.61
N PHE A 191 3.13 2.57 9.31
CA PHE A 191 2.11 3.12 8.39
C PHE A 191 1.59 4.51 8.78
N ASN A 192 2.38 5.24 9.58
CA ASN A 192 2.00 6.48 10.24
C ASN A 192 0.76 6.32 11.16
N THR A 193 0.75 5.23 11.92
CA THR A 193 -0.30 4.89 12.88
C THR A 193 0.26 4.44 14.21
N VAL A 194 -0.54 4.62 15.26
CA VAL A 194 -0.28 4.05 16.58
C VAL A 194 -1.37 3.06 16.94
N LYS A 195 -1.02 2.04 17.73
CA LYS A 195 -1.99 1.09 18.26
C LYS A 195 -2.30 1.42 19.71
N VAL A 196 -3.58 1.60 20.02
CA VAL A 196 -4.07 1.87 21.37
C VAL A 196 -4.81 0.64 21.85
N TYR A 197 -4.35 0.07 22.95
CA TYR A 197 -5.07 -1.00 23.62
C TYR A 197 -5.78 -0.50 24.87
N VAL A 198 -6.97 -1.01 25.11
CA VAL A 198 -7.81 -0.67 26.25
C VAL A 198 -8.22 -1.95 26.97
N SER A 199 -7.84 -2.07 28.24
CA SER A 199 -8.22 -3.20 29.11
C SER A 199 -9.10 -2.68 30.25
N PRO A 200 -10.13 -3.41 30.68
CA PRO A 200 -10.88 -3.02 31.87
C PRO A 200 -9.95 -2.94 33.09
N GLY A 201 -10.26 -2.03 34.01
CA GLY A 201 -9.64 -1.97 35.33
C GLY A 201 -10.08 -3.14 36.21
N GLU A 202 -9.53 -3.21 37.41
CA GLU A 202 -9.76 -4.33 38.34
C GLU A 202 -11.19 -4.38 38.87
N LYS A 203 -11.81 -3.20 39.07
CA LYS A 203 -13.17 -3.07 39.62
C LYS A 203 -14.04 -2.17 38.75
N VAL A 204 -15.35 -2.35 38.88
CA VAL A 204 -16.33 -1.44 38.26
C VAL A 204 -16.14 -0.04 38.84
N GLY A 205 -16.05 0.96 37.95
CA GLY A 205 -15.77 2.36 38.31
C GLY A 205 -14.32 2.78 38.05
N ASP A 206 -13.37 1.83 38.02
CA ASP A 206 -11.96 2.12 37.80
C ASP A 206 -11.71 2.66 36.39
N ARG A 207 -10.66 3.47 36.23
CA ARG A 207 -10.17 3.83 34.90
C ARG A 207 -9.60 2.58 34.21
N PRO A 208 -9.91 2.35 32.92
CA PRO A 208 -9.32 1.23 32.18
C PRO A 208 -7.82 1.45 31.98
N GLY A 209 -7.06 0.35 31.94
CA GLY A 209 -5.64 0.38 31.58
C GLY A 209 -5.47 0.63 30.09
N ILE A 210 -4.69 1.66 29.73
CA ILE A 210 -4.40 2.03 28.34
C ILE A 210 -2.92 1.78 28.07
N VAL A 211 -2.62 1.16 26.94
CA VAL A 211 -1.25 1.04 26.43
C VAL A 211 -1.21 1.55 25.01
N ILE A 212 -0.25 2.41 24.72
CA ILE A 212 0.01 2.97 23.39
C ILE A 212 1.28 2.30 22.88
N GLU A 213 1.21 1.70 21.68
CA GLU A 213 2.32 0.97 21.08
C GLU A 213 2.69 1.56 19.71
N PRO A 214 3.97 1.91 19.48
CA PRO A 214 5.07 1.96 20.45
C PRO A 214 4.92 3.10 21.48
N GLU A 215 5.49 2.89 22.66
CA GLU A 215 5.67 3.95 23.67
C GLU A 215 6.68 4.98 23.17
N ASN A 216 6.34 6.27 23.30
CA ASN A 216 7.15 7.37 22.83
C ASN A 216 6.67 8.70 23.45
N GLU A 217 7.48 9.75 23.35
CA GLU A 217 7.20 11.04 24.01
C GLU A 217 6.24 11.96 23.22
N TYR A 218 6.12 11.77 21.90
CA TYR A 218 5.26 12.57 21.02
C TYR A 218 3.76 12.25 21.18
N ILE A 219 3.40 11.06 21.64
CA ILE A 219 1.99 10.70 21.87
C ILE A 219 1.63 10.90 23.34
N LYS A 220 0.63 11.74 23.61
CA LYS A 220 0.10 11.95 24.96
C LYS A 220 -1.25 11.24 25.11
N LEU A 221 -1.64 10.95 26.36
CA LEU A 221 -2.88 10.23 26.67
C LEU A 221 -3.74 11.02 27.66
N GLU A 222 -5.02 11.15 27.32
CA GLU A 222 -6.09 11.55 28.23
C GLU A 222 -7.10 10.41 28.39
N ASN A 223 -7.19 9.86 29.61
CA ASN A 223 -8.08 8.74 29.93
C ASN A 223 -9.26 9.20 30.80
N ASN A 224 -10.38 9.44 30.13
CA ASN A 224 -11.69 9.79 30.70
C ASN A 224 -12.68 8.61 30.67
N ALA A 225 -12.21 7.40 30.32
CA ALA A 225 -13.05 6.21 30.28
C ALA A 225 -13.21 5.56 31.66
N GLN A 226 -14.19 4.67 31.79
CA GLN A 226 -14.42 3.90 33.00
C GLN A 226 -14.73 2.45 32.70
N THR A 227 -14.36 1.60 33.64
CA THR A 227 -14.72 0.19 33.68
C THR A 227 -16.16 0.06 34.15
N LEU A 228 -17.00 -0.60 33.35
CA LEU A 228 -18.44 -0.68 33.58
C LEU A 228 -18.81 -2.07 34.09
N ARG A 229 -19.93 -2.14 34.81
CA ARG A 229 -20.59 -3.43 35.10
C ARG A 229 -21.11 -4.06 33.80
N PRO A 230 -21.17 -5.41 33.71
CA PRO A 230 -21.73 -6.09 32.55
C PRO A 230 -23.15 -5.58 32.22
N GLY A 231 -23.47 -5.50 30.93
CA GLY A 231 -24.79 -5.04 30.44
C GLY A 231 -25.01 -3.53 30.44
N LYS A 232 -24.12 -2.71 31.05
CA LYS A 232 -24.20 -1.25 30.91
C LYS A 232 -23.63 -0.83 29.54
N LEU A 233 -24.43 -0.14 28.75
CA LEU A 233 -24.03 0.31 27.42
C LEU A 233 -23.54 1.76 27.46
N ARG A 234 -22.23 1.96 27.43
CA ARG A 234 -21.61 3.25 27.09
C ARG A 234 -20.46 3.00 26.14
N ARG A 235 -20.62 3.40 24.88
CA ARG A 235 -19.64 3.13 23.81
C ARG A 235 -18.26 3.63 24.20
N LEU A 236 -17.25 2.76 24.14
CA LEU A 236 -15.85 3.15 24.20
C LEU A 236 -15.49 3.96 22.95
N ILE A 237 -14.92 5.14 23.15
CA ILE A 237 -14.48 6.05 22.09
C ILE A 237 -13.00 6.28 22.30
N VAL A 238 -12.21 5.97 21.27
CA VAL A 238 -10.78 6.22 21.22
C VAL A 238 -10.54 7.13 20.03
N ASN A 239 -9.96 8.30 20.26
CA ASN A 239 -9.75 9.31 19.24
C ASN A 239 -8.35 9.92 19.34
N ARG A 240 -7.91 10.60 18.28
CA ARG A 240 -6.67 11.39 18.23
C ARG A 240 -7.03 12.84 17.98
N VAL A 241 -6.47 13.74 18.79
CA VAL A 241 -6.61 15.19 18.67
C VAL A 241 -5.24 15.77 18.32
N ASP A 242 -5.20 16.54 17.24
CA ASP A 242 -4.02 17.29 16.82
C ASP A 242 -3.72 18.42 17.82
N LYS A 243 -2.50 18.46 18.35
CA LYS A 243 -1.97 19.57 19.15
C LYS A 243 -0.70 20.07 18.48
N GLU A 244 -0.31 21.30 18.82
CA GLU A 244 0.81 22.00 18.17
C GLU A 244 2.12 21.20 18.21
N ASP A 245 2.42 20.57 19.35
CA ASP A 245 3.68 19.88 19.64
C ASP A 245 3.55 18.35 19.77
N HIS A 246 2.33 17.82 19.85
CA HIS A 246 2.07 16.39 20.11
C HIS A 246 0.73 15.93 19.53
N ASP A 247 0.52 14.61 19.45
CA ASP A 247 -0.82 14.05 19.23
C ASP A 247 -1.40 13.57 20.56
N LEU A 248 -2.62 14.03 20.89
CA LEU A 248 -3.32 13.63 22.11
C LEU A 248 -4.32 12.51 21.82
N ILE A 249 -4.06 11.32 22.34
CA ILE A 249 -5.02 10.21 22.34
C ILE A 249 -6.02 10.44 23.47
N THR A 250 -7.31 10.53 23.14
CA THR A 250 -8.39 10.63 24.12
C THR A 250 -9.17 9.32 24.17
N VAL A 251 -9.37 8.80 25.37
CA VAL A 251 -10.16 7.59 25.62
C VAL A 251 -11.32 7.97 26.53
N SER A 252 -12.55 7.77 26.06
CA SER A 252 -13.77 8.10 26.80
C SER A 252 -14.83 7.01 26.63
N GLY A 253 -15.94 7.13 27.36
CA GLY A 253 -16.96 6.08 27.37
C GLY A 253 -16.60 4.95 28.33
N GLY A 254 -16.86 3.69 27.99
CA GLY A 254 -16.46 2.62 28.90
C GLY A 254 -16.34 1.22 28.29
N ILE A 255 -15.67 0.37 29.04
CA ILE A 255 -15.38 -1.04 28.72
C ILE A 255 -15.90 -1.89 29.87
N ASN A 256 -16.58 -3.01 29.59
CA ASN A 256 -17.15 -3.80 30.68
C ASN A 256 -16.05 -4.63 31.37
N ILE A 257 -16.13 -4.77 32.69
CA ILE A 257 -15.27 -5.71 33.43
C ILE A 257 -15.38 -7.12 32.84
N GLY A 258 -14.25 -7.81 32.74
CA GLY A 258 -14.16 -9.14 32.13
C GLY A 258 -14.19 -9.17 30.60
N GLN A 259 -14.33 -8.02 29.91
CA GLN A 259 -14.17 -7.99 28.45
C GLN A 259 -12.71 -8.18 28.05
N PRO A 260 -12.45 -8.86 26.92
CA PRO A 260 -11.12 -8.89 26.31
C PRO A 260 -10.59 -7.49 26.02
N ARG A 261 -9.26 -7.36 26.03
CA ARG A 261 -8.55 -6.13 25.65
C ARG A 261 -8.98 -5.68 24.24
N ALA A 262 -9.52 -4.47 24.14
CA ALA A 262 -9.84 -3.84 22.86
C ALA A 262 -8.57 -3.23 22.25
N HIS A 263 -8.54 -3.10 20.93
CA HIS A 263 -7.43 -2.47 20.21
C HIS A 263 -7.96 -1.57 19.09
N TYR A 264 -7.28 -0.44 18.90
CA TYR A 264 -7.63 0.59 17.94
C TYR A 264 -6.36 1.06 17.21
N PHE A 265 -6.47 1.29 15.90
CA PHE A 265 -5.41 1.89 15.11
C PHE A 265 -5.79 3.33 14.77
N LEU A 266 -4.94 4.27 15.16
CA LEU A 266 -5.18 5.70 14.96
C LEU A 266 -4.09 6.30 14.09
N ASN A 267 -4.45 7.16 13.16
CA ASN A 267 -3.49 7.92 12.38
C ASN A 267 -2.77 8.98 13.22
N ILE A 268 -1.56 9.33 12.79
CA ILE A 268 -0.70 10.33 13.44
C ILE A 268 -0.51 11.56 12.53
N THR A 269 -0.62 12.76 13.08
CA THR A 269 -0.63 14.01 12.29
C THR A 269 0.72 14.33 11.67
N ASN A 270 1.79 14.08 12.40
CA ASN A 270 3.16 14.44 12.02
C ASN A 270 4.05 13.18 11.90
N PRO A 271 4.13 12.56 10.69
CA PRO A 271 4.87 11.32 10.50
C PRO A 271 6.34 11.40 10.93
N THR A 272 7.04 12.47 10.53
CA THR A 272 8.48 12.64 10.79
C THR A 272 8.76 12.84 12.28
N GLN A 273 7.96 13.67 12.97
CA GLN A 273 8.15 13.89 14.41
C GLN A 273 7.85 12.61 15.20
N TYR A 274 6.83 11.88 14.79
CA TYR A 274 6.50 10.59 15.36
C TYR A 274 7.62 9.57 15.16
N ALA A 275 8.13 9.44 13.94
CA ALA A 275 9.24 8.54 13.63
C ALA A 275 10.51 8.88 14.45
N LEU A 276 10.86 10.16 14.59
CA LEU A 276 11.96 10.60 15.45
C LEU A 276 11.75 10.25 16.93
N SER A 277 10.54 10.50 17.44
CA SER A 277 10.16 10.20 18.82
C SER A 277 10.26 8.71 19.13
N VAL A 278 9.79 7.86 18.21
CA VAL A 278 9.92 6.40 18.35
C VAL A 278 11.38 5.97 18.22
N PHE A 279 12.13 6.50 17.25
CA PHE A 279 13.56 6.21 17.10
C PHE A 279 14.33 6.54 18.39
N LYS A 280 14.08 7.70 19.00
CA LYS A 280 14.64 8.10 20.30
C LYS A 280 14.40 7.01 21.35
N SER A 281 13.15 6.56 21.49
CA SER A 281 12.81 5.50 22.46
C SER A 281 13.60 4.21 22.21
N TYR A 282 13.87 3.85 20.95
CA TYR A 282 14.61 2.64 20.62
C TYR A 282 16.11 2.78 20.88
N ILE A 283 16.73 3.92 20.55
CA ILE A 283 18.15 4.13 20.86
C ILE A 283 18.40 4.20 22.37
N ASP A 284 17.48 4.80 23.13
CA ASP A 284 17.53 4.83 24.60
C ASP A 284 17.50 3.39 25.15
N LEU A 285 16.59 2.54 24.64
CA LEU A 285 16.51 1.12 25.00
C LEU A 285 17.77 0.32 24.61
N SER A 286 18.49 0.74 23.57
CA SER A 286 19.74 0.11 23.14
C SER A 286 20.95 0.48 24.00
N GLY A 287 20.80 1.47 24.89
CA GLY A 287 21.86 2.00 25.75
C GLY A 287 22.68 3.12 25.11
N ILE A 288 22.25 3.68 23.97
CA ILE A 288 22.87 4.86 23.37
C ILE A 288 22.21 6.10 23.99
N THR A 289 23.00 6.93 24.65
CA THR A 289 22.51 8.16 25.29
C THR A 289 22.48 9.34 24.32
N PHE A 290 21.53 10.25 24.51
CA PHE A 290 21.30 11.40 23.65
C PHE A 290 21.05 12.66 24.48
N ASP A 291 21.85 13.72 24.26
CA ASP A 291 21.77 14.98 25.02
C ASP A 291 21.07 16.13 24.25
N GLY A 292 20.90 15.99 22.93
CA GLY A 292 20.43 17.06 22.05
C GLY A 292 18.90 17.17 21.94
N GLN A 293 18.44 17.76 20.83
CA GLN A 293 17.02 17.90 20.51
C GLN A 293 16.65 17.12 19.24
N LEU A 294 15.39 16.67 19.17
CA LEU A 294 14.82 16.10 17.95
C LEU A 294 14.47 17.25 17.00
N GLN A 295 14.99 17.22 15.77
CA GLN A 295 14.79 18.31 14.80
C GLN A 295 14.49 17.77 13.40
N ARG A 296 13.98 18.64 12.53
CA ARG A 296 13.87 18.40 11.09
C ARG A 296 14.95 19.21 10.39
N GLY A 297 15.60 18.62 9.38
CA GLY A 297 16.65 19.29 8.63
C GLY A 297 17.17 18.41 7.51
N LYS A 298 17.71 19.02 6.46
CA LYS A 298 18.33 18.29 5.36
C LYS A 298 19.69 17.75 5.80
N VAL A 299 20.05 16.55 5.36
CA VAL A 299 21.42 16.03 5.50
C VAL A 299 22.39 16.95 4.74
N PRO A 300 23.49 17.42 5.37
CA PRO A 300 24.56 18.16 4.68
C PRO A 300 25.21 17.32 3.58
N ASP A 301 25.64 17.98 2.50
CA ASP A 301 26.23 17.28 1.34
C ASP A 301 27.60 16.63 1.68
N ASP A 302 28.26 17.07 2.75
CA ASP A 302 29.53 16.56 3.26
C ASP A 302 29.38 15.62 4.49
N ALA A 303 28.14 15.29 4.87
CA ALA A 303 27.89 14.38 5.98
C ALA A 303 28.40 12.96 5.69
N MET A 304 29.01 12.33 6.68
CA MET A 304 29.52 10.97 6.60
C MET A 304 28.39 9.96 6.79
N GLU A 305 28.25 9.00 5.88
CA GLU A 305 27.34 7.87 6.00
C GLU A 305 27.80 6.93 7.14
N LEU A 306 26.88 6.59 8.02
CA LEU A 306 27.11 5.63 9.11
C LEU A 306 26.52 4.26 8.79
N TYR A 307 25.32 4.24 8.19
CA TYR A 307 24.57 3.02 7.92
C TYR A 307 23.43 3.29 6.94
N ILE A 308 23.16 2.34 6.05
CA ILE A 308 21.97 2.33 5.18
C ILE A 308 21.16 1.07 5.49
N HIS A 309 19.90 1.28 5.86
CA HIS A 309 18.94 0.19 5.96
C HIS A 309 18.16 0.03 4.66
N GLU A 310 18.29 -1.13 4.03
CA GLU A 310 17.49 -1.53 2.88
C GLU A 310 16.24 -2.30 3.35
N GLY A 311 15.06 -1.74 3.11
CA GLY A 311 13.78 -2.35 3.43
C GLY A 311 13.46 -3.59 2.59
N GLU A 312 12.27 -4.16 2.77
CA GLU A 312 11.83 -5.33 2.00
C GLU A 312 11.67 -5.04 0.49
N PRO A 313 11.82 -6.02 -0.41
CA PRO A 313 11.55 -5.81 -1.84
C PRO A 313 10.13 -5.30 -2.08
N LEU A 314 9.97 -4.42 -3.05
CA LEU A 314 8.69 -3.82 -3.43
C LEU A 314 7.59 -4.86 -3.67
N ALA A 315 7.92 -6.04 -4.19
CA ALA A 315 6.97 -7.14 -4.34
C ALA A 315 6.26 -7.53 -3.03
N LEU A 316 6.95 -7.50 -1.88
CA LEU A 316 6.36 -7.81 -0.57
C LEU A 316 5.47 -6.67 -0.07
N ALA A 317 5.91 -5.42 -0.23
CA ALA A 317 5.09 -4.25 0.08
C ALA A 317 3.80 -4.24 -0.76
N LEU A 318 3.89 -4.54 -2.06
CA LEU A 318 2.76 -4.64 -2.98
C LEU A 318 1.82 -5.80 -2.64
N ARG A 319 2.36 -6.94 -2.18
CA ARG A 319 1.53 -8.04 -1.65
C ARG A 319 0.71 -7.56 -0.45
N GLY A 320 1.34 -6.87 0.50
CA GLY A 320 0.66 -6.29 1.66
C GLY A 320 -0.41 -5.26 1.25
N LEU A 321 -0.06 -4.34 0.36
CA LEU A 321 -0.97 -3.33 -0.19
C LEU A 321 -2.21 -3.97 -0.80
N ASN A 322 -2.07 -5.00 -1.62
CA ASN A 322 -3.21 -5.62 -2.30
C ASN A 322 -4.01 -6.57 -1.41
N LYS A 323 -3.37 -7.23 -0.43
CA LYS A 323 -4.08 -8.12 0.51
C LYS A 323 -4.87 -7.37 1.56
N PHE A 324 -4.34 -6.25 2.05
CA PHE A 324 -4.97 -5.47 3.12
C PHE A 324 -5.58 -4.15 2.63
N SER A 325 -5.50 -3.88 1.32
CA SER A 325 -6.01 -2.64 0.71
C SER A 325 -5.46 -1.39 1.40
N ASN A 326 -4.15 -1.34 1.65
CA ASN A 326 -3.56 -0.26 2.44
C ASN A 326 -3.42 1.04 1.62
N ASN A 327 -4.13 2.10 2.03
CA ASN A 327 -4.11 3.40 1.36
C ASN A 327 -2.75 4.08 1.49
N PHE A 328 -2.19 4.12 2.71
CA PHE A 328 -0.92 4.75 2.99
C PHE A 328 0.20 4.18 2.11
N VAL A 329 0.30 2.85 2.01
CA VAL A 329 1.30 2.19 1.16
C VAL A 329 1.13 2.56 -0.31
N ALA A 330 -0.11 2.65 -0.81
CA ALA A 330 -0.38 2.99 -2.21
C ALA A 330 0.10 4.41 -2.56
N GLU A 331 -0.14 5.36 -1.67
CA GLU A 331 0.23 6.76 -1.90
C GLU A 331 1.73 7.01 -1.71
N GLN A 332 2.38 6.37 -0.74
CA GLN A 332 3.84 6.41 -0.58
C GLN A 332 4.53 5.89 -1.84
N ILE A 333 4.07 4.74 -2.38
CA ILE A 333 4.60 4.18 -3.62
C ILE A 333 4.34 5.14 -4.80
N LEU A 334 3.15 5.74 -4.90
CA LEU A 334 2.84 6.68 -5.96
C LEU A 334 3.77 7.91 -5.93
N LYS A 335 4.02 8.48 -4.75
CA LYS A 335 4.98 9.58 -4.59
C LYS A 335 6.40 9.17 -4.93
N THR A 336 6.80 7.96 -4.54
CA THR A 336 8.12 7.37 -4.83
C THR A 336 8.33 7.26 -6.33
N ILE A 337 7.37 6.70 -7.07
CA ILE A 337 7.40 6.66 -8.55
C ILE A 337 7.60 8.08 -9.10
N GLY A 338 6.87 9.07 -8.56
CA GLY A 338 7.05 10.46 -8.98
C GLY A 338 8.44 11.02 -8.72
N GLY A 339 9.05 10.70 -7.57
CA GLY A 339 10.39 11.15 -7.18
C GLY A 339 11.49 10.50 -8.00
N GLU A 340 11.43 9.18 -8.16
CA GLU A 340 12.42 8.39 -8.89
C GLU A 340 12.41 8.70 -10.40
N HIS A 341 11.23 8.86 -11.01
CA HIS A 341 11.13 9.04 -12.46
C HIS A 341 11.14 10.50 -12.93
N LEU A 342 10.67 11.44 -12.10
CA LEU A 342 10.56 12.86 -12.47
C LEU A 342 11.36 13.79 -11.54
N GLY A 343 12.26 13.22 -10.74
CA GLY A 343 13.15 13.90 -9.81
C GLY A 343 12.50 14.24 -8.46
N LEU A 344 13.34 14.43 -7.44
CA LEU A 344 12.92 14.81 -6.09
C LEU A 344 12.47 16.27 -6.00
N PRO A 345 11.68 16.65 -4.99
CA PRO A 345 10.94 15.76 -4.10
C PRO A 345 9.83 15.00 -4.86
N GLY A 346 9.56 13.77 -4.42
CA GLY A 346 8.43 12.97 -4.86
C GLY A 346 7.10 13.59 -4.43
N SER A 347 6.11 13.58 -5.33
CA SER A 347 4.81 14.20 -5.09
C SER A 347 3.70 13.40 -5.76
N THR A 348 2.48 13.50 -5.24
CA THR A 348 1.31 12.84 -5.84
C THR A 348 1.11 13.31 -7.28
N LYS A 349 1.31 14.62 -7.54
CA LYS A 349 1.24 15.19 -8.90
C LYS A 349 2.24 14.54 -9.86
N LYS A 350 3.50 14.33 -9.44
CA LYS A 350 4.50 13.63 -10.27
C LYS A 350 4.13 12.16 -10.46
N GLY A 351 3.70 11.47 -9.41
CA GLY A 351 3.25 10.08 -9.50
C GLY A 351 2.08 9.88 -10.47
N LEU A 352 1.09 10.77 -10.43
CA LEU A 352 -0.06 10.75 -11.35
C LEU A 352 0.31 11.04 -12.81
N ARG A 353 1.38 11.81 -13.06
CA ARG A 353 1.91 11.99 -14.43
C ARG A 353 2.47 10.67 -14.97
N VAL A 354 3.30 9.97 -14.18
CA VAL A 354 3.84 8.65 -14.57
C VAL A 354 2.72 7.62 -14.72
N PHE A 355 1.71 7.66 -13.85
CA PHE A 355 0.51 6.83 -13.99
C PHE A 355 -0.20 7.10 -15.32
N THR A 356 -0.37 8.37 -15.69
CA THR A 356 -1.01 8.77 -16.96
C THR A 356 -0.19 8.31 -18.16
N GLU A 357 1.14 8.40 -18.09
CA GLU A 357 2.04 7.87 -19.12
C GLU A 357 1.89 6.36 -19.29
N TYR A 358 1.75 5.62 -18.18
CA TYR A 358 1.48 4.18 -18.22
C TYR A 358 0.13 3.84 -18.89
N MET A 359 -0.93 4.56 -18.53
CA MET A 359 -2.26 4.33 -19.11
C MET A 359 -2.26 4.57 -20.63
N LYS A 360 -1.54 5.60 -21.10
CA LYS A 360 -1.35 5.86 -22.53
C LYS A 360 -0.59 4.74 -23.23
N GLN A 361 0.45 4.18 -22.60
CA GLN A 361 1.17 3.02 -23.15
C GLN A 361 0.27 1.78 -23.30
N LEU A 362 -0.76 1.65 -22.45
CA LEU A 362 -1.79 0.61 -22.55
C LEU A 362 -2.89 0.93 -23.58
N GLY A 363 -2.81 2.07 -24.28
CA GLY A 363 -3.77 2.49 -25.30
C GLY A 363 -5.03 3.16 -24.74
N TYR A 364 -5.03 3.62 -23.48
CA TYR A 364 -6.14 4.37 -22.91
C TYR A 364 -5.97 5.88 -23.12
N GLU A 365 -7.00 6.50 -23.66
CA GLU A 365 -7.05 7.94 -23.92
C GLU A 365 -7.63 8.73 -22.72
N PRO A 366 -7.26 10.02 -22.57
CA PRO A 366 -7.91 10.91 -21.62
C PRO A 366 -9.44 10.91 -21.79
N GLY A 367 -10.19 10.83 -20.70
CA GLY A 367 -11.66 10.74 -20.69
C GLY A 367 -12.22 9.32 -20.63
N GLN A 368 -11.42 8.29 -20.91
CA GLN A 368 -11.79 6.89 -20.64
C GLN A 368 -11.55 6.48 -19.18
N TYR A 369 -10.82 7.30 -18.44
CA TYR A 369 -10.60 7.18 -17.00
C TYR A 369 -10.34 8.57 -16.41
N SER A 370 -10.34 8.65 -15.09
CA SER A 370 -9.96 9.87 -14.37
C SER A 370 -9.23 9.50 -13.09
N ILE A 371 -8.07 10.12 -12.87
CA ILE A 371 -7.25 9.95 -11.68
C ILE A 371 -6.78 11.34 -11.22
N TYR A 372 -6.94 11.63 -9.93
CA TYR A 372 -6.78 12.97 -9.35
C TYR A 372 -6.05 12.92 -8.01
#